data_AF-A0AAN8XIB0-F1
#
_entry.id   AF-A0AAN8XIB0-F1
#
_cell.length_a   1.000
_cell.length_b   1.000
_cell.length_c   1.000
_cell.angle_alpha   90.00
_cell.angle_beta   90.00
_cell.angle_gamma   90.00
#
_symmetry.space_group_name_H-M   'P 1'
#
loop_
_entity.id
_entity.type
_entity.pdbx_description
1 polymer ?
#
loop_
_entity_poly.entity_id
_entity_poly.type
_entity_poly.pdbx_seq_one_letter_code
_entity_poly.pdbx_strand_id
1 'polypeptide(L)'
;MKEILTRLEEFEYIRTVIFPEEVILKEPVEKWPLCDCLISFHSKGFPLEKAQAYTDLRKPYIINNLDMQYDLQDRRVVYKILEREGIELPRFAILDRDSKDPSKRELIEGEDHVEVNGVTFNKPFVEKPVSAEDHNIYIYYPTSAGGGSQRLFRKVCSTTSQCNLSSLPEYRVADSAMSSLLWYLKVGPVQPQLTKVHSFH
;
A
#
# COMPACT_ATOMS: atom_id res chain seq x y z
N MET A 1 -7.12 7.22 -16.43
CA MET A 1 -6.17 6.81 -17.49
C MET A 1 -6.59 7.35 -18.85
N LYS A 2 -7.80 7.08 -19.35
CA LYS A 2 -8.30 7.59 -20.65
C LYS A 2 -8.06 9.09 -20.85
N GLU A 3 -8.47 9.90 -19.87
CA GLU A 3 -8.28 11.36 -19.88
C GLU A 3 -6.83 11.83 -20.08
N ILE A 4 -5.86 11.12 -19.49
CA ILE A 4 -4.44 11.47 -19.60
C ILE A 4 -3.93 11.07 -20.98
N LEU A 5 -4.31 9.89 -21.46
CA LEU A 5 -3.92 9.39 -22.78
C LEU A 5 -4.47 10.27 -23.91
N THR A 6 -5.73 10.70 -23.82
CA THR A 6 -6.33 11.60 -24.81
C THR A 6 -5.58 12.93 -24.91
N ARG A 7 -5.09 13.48 -23.79
CA ARG A 7 -4.26 14.69 -23.79
C ARG A 7 -2.86 14.44 -24.36
N LEU A 8 -2.30 13.24 -24.18
CA LEU A 8 -1.02 12.86 -24.77
C LEU A 8 -1.09 12.71 -26.29
N GLU A 9 -2.27 12.38 -26.83
CA GLU A 9 -2.50 12.29 -28.28
C GLU A 9 -2.57 13.66 -28.97
N GLU A 10 -2.67 14.76 -28.22
CA GLU A 10 -2.58 16.12 -28.78
C GLU A 10 -1.16 16.48 -29.25
N PHE A 11 -0.14 15.74 -28.81
CA PHE A 11 1.23 15.93 -29.25
C PHE A 11 1.46 15.30 -30.62
N GLU A 12 1.89 16.10 -31.59
CA GLU A 12 2.05 15.71 -33.01
C GLU A 12 2.96 14.48 -33.21
N TYR A 13 3.95 14.29 -32.35
CA TYR A 13 4.95 13.21 -32.47
C TYR A 13 4.73 12.03 -31.53
N ILE A 14 3.64 12.03 -30.74
CA ILE A 14 3.36 10.96 -29.77
C ILE A 14 2.13 10.19 -30.22
N ARG A 15 2.29 8.87 -30.36
CA ARG A 15 1.17 7.96 -30.56
C ARG A 15 1.03 7.05 -29.35
N THR A 16 -0.15 7.01 -28.76
CA THR A 16 -0.43 6.09 -27.65
C THR A 16 -0.84 4.72 -28.16
N VAL A 17 -0.37 3.66 -27.51
CA VAL A 17 -0.75 2.27 -27.80
C VAL A 17 -1.04 1.58 -26.47
N ILE A 18 -2.28 1.16 -26.27
CA ILE A 18 -2.70 0.43 -25.06
C ILE A 18 -2.56 -1.06 -25.34
N PHE A 19 -1.74 -1.75 -24.55
CA PHE A 19 -1.55 -3.19 -24.70
C PHE A 19 -2.81 -3.90 -24.18
N PRO A 20 -3.45 -4.78 -24.98
CA PRO A 20 -4.61 -5.52 -24.51
C PRO A 20 -4.25 -6.43 -23.33
N GLU A 21 -5.13 -6.51 -22.33
CA GLU A 21 -4.91 -7.34 -21.14
C GLU A 21 -4.67 -8.81 -21.50
N GLU A 22 -5.40 -9.34 -22.47
CA GLU A 22 -5.21 -10.71 -22.95
C GLU A 22 -3.81 -10.97 -23.51
N VAL A 23 -3.25 -9.99 -24.23
CA VAL A 23 -1.87 -10.06 -24.76
C VAL A 23 -0.87 -10.03 -23.61
N ILE A 24 -1.07 -9.15 -22.63
CA ILE A 24 -0.21 -9.05 -21.44
C ILE A 24 -0.21 -10.36 -20.65
N LEU A 25 -1.37 -10.98 -20.44
CA LEU A 25 -1.50 -12.19 -19.64
C LEU A 25 -1.06 -13.45 -20.40
N LYS A 26 -1.56 -13.65 -21.63
CA LYS A 26 -1.46 -14.94 -22.33
C LYS A 26 -0.33 -15.01 -23.36
N GLU A 27 -0.08 -13.92 -24.09
CA GLU A 27 0.90 -13.95 -25.19
C GLU A 27 2.34 -13.75 -24.70
N PRO A 28 3.34 -14.36 -25.36
CA PRO A 28 4.74 -14.16 -25.01
C PRO A 28 5.20 -12.73 -25.41
N VAL A 29 6.24 -12.23 -24.73
CA VAL A 29 6.64 -10.81 -24.77
C VAL A 29 7.11 -10.35 -26.17
N GLU A 30 7.55 -11.27 -27.01
CA GLU A 30 7.96 -11.01 -28.39
C GLU A 30 6.80 -10.52 -29.25
N LYS A 31 5.57 -10.95 -28.94
CA LYS A 31 4.36 -10.57 -29.67
C LYS A 31 3.68 -9.31 -29.16
N TRP A 32 4.18 -8.74 -28.06
CA TRP A 32 3.60 -7.51 -27.53
C TRP A 32 3.85 -6.35 -28.51
N PRO A 33 2.95 -5.33 -28.54
CA PRO A 33 3.14 -4.18 -29.43
C PRO A 33 4.49 -3.49 -29.17
N LEU A 34 5.08 -2.89 -30.21
CA LEU A 34 6.32 -2.13 -30.07
C LEU A 34 6.01 -0.72 -29.53
N CYS A 35 6.92 -0.20 -28.73
CA CYS A 35 6.88 1.18 -28.25
C CYS A 35 8.30 1.71 -28.04
N ASP A 36 8.49 3.01 -28.25
CA ASP A 36 9.75 3.70 -27.93
C ASP A 36 9.82 4.10 -26.46
N CYS A 37 8.66 4.28 -25.83
CA CYS A 37 8.50 4.68 -24.44
C CYS A 37 7.43 3.79 -23.77
N LEU A 38 7.77 3.22 -22.61
CA LEU A 38 6.90 2.33 -21.85
C LEU A 38 6.44 2.97 -20.54
N ILE A 39 5.12 3.07 -20.37
CA ILE A 39 4.47 3.37 -19.09
C ILE A 39 3.84 2.08 -18.60
N SER A 40 4.36 1.53 -17.52
CA SER A 40 3.86 0.29 -16.91
C SER A 40 3.87 0.41 -15.40
N PHE A 41 2.88 -0.19 -14.75
CA PHE A 41 2.73 -0.18 -13.29
C PHE A 41 2.02 -1.45 -12.84
N HIS A 42 2.51 -2.05 -11.77
CA HIS A 42 1.96 -3.25 -11.16
C HIS A 42 0.60 -2.98 -10.52
N SER A 43 -0.29 -3.94 -10.67
CA SER A 43 -1.53 -4.05 -9.92
C SER A 43 -1.84 -5.53 -9.73
N LYS A 44 -2.79 -5.86 -8.85
CA LYS A 44 -3.12 -7.25 -8.52
C LYS A 44 -3.38 -8.09 -9.80
N GLY A 45 -2.55 -9.10 -10.02
CA GLY A 45 -2.63 -10.02 -11.17
C GLY A 45 -1.78 -9.61 -12.39
N PHE A 46 -1.06 -8.49 -12.32
CA PHE A 46 -0.18 -8.03 -13.40
C PHE A 46 1.15 -8.81 -13.40
N PRO A 47 1.58 -9.40 -14.53
CA PRO A 47 2.81 -10.18 -14.61
C PRO A 47 4.03 -9.25 -14.77
N LEU A 48 4.54 -8.74 -13.65
CA LEU A 48 5.68 -7.80 -13.63
C LEU A 48 6.96 -8.38 -14.27
N GLU A 49 7.22 -9.67 -14.07
CA GLU A 49 8.34 -10.39 -14.69
C GLU A 49 8.27 -10.36 -16.23
N LYS A 50 7.07 -10.47 -16.81
CA LYS A 50 6.88 -10.36 -18.27
C LYS A 50 7.14 -8.93 -18.74
N ALA A 51 6.75 -7.93 -17.97
CA ALA A 51 7.05 -6.54 -18.31
C ALA A 51 8.57 -6.28 -18.30
N GLN A 52 9.32 -6.83 -17.35
CA GLN A 52 10.78 -6.77 -17.32
C GLN A 52 11.41 -7.48 -18.53
N ALA A 53 10.96 -8.70 -18.84
CA ALA A 53 11.43 -9.43 -20.02
C ALA A 53 11.14 -8.66 -21.33
N TYR A 54 9.99 -7.99 -21.43
CA TYR A 54 9.70 -7.10 -22.56
C TYR A 54 10.67 -5.91 -22.62
N THR A 55 10.99 -5.28 -21.48
CA THR A 55 11.94 -4.15 -21.46
C THR A 55 13.35 -4.59 -21.81
N ASP A 56 13.79 -5.77 -21.39
CA ASP A 56 15.10 -6.31 -21.73
C ASP A 56 15.22 -6.62 -23.22
N LEU A 57 14.14 -7.16 -23.80
CA LEU A 57 14.07 -7.50 -25.23
C LEU A 57 14.02 -6.26 -26.12
N ARG A 58 13.18 -5.27 -25.77
CA ARG A 58 12.84 -4.14 -26.66
C ARG A 58 13.57 -2.84 -26.31
N LYS A 59 14.10 -2.71 -25.10
CA LYS A 59 14.83 -1.54 -24.58
C LYS A 59 14.12 -0.19 -24.81
N PRO A 60 12.80 -0.07 -24.50
CA PRO A 60 12.13 1.22 -24.57
C PRO A 60 12.64 2.17 -23.48
N TYR A 61 12.38 3.46 -23.61
CA TYR A 61 12.52 4.41 -22.51
C TYR A 61 11.45 4.11 -21.44
N ILE A 62 11.88 3.77 -20.22
CA ILE A 62 10.99 3.35 -19.14
C ILE A 62 10.63 4.55 -18.28
N ILE A 63 9.35 4.90 -18.19
CA ILE A 63 8.87 6.03 -17.37
C ILE A 63 8.82 5.68 -15.89
N ASN A 64 8.29 4.49 -15.57
CA ASN A 64 8.24 3.99 -14.20
C ASN A 64 9.17 2.78 -14.11
N ASN A 65 10.25 2.89 -13.33
CA ASN A 65 11.17 1.77 -13.10
C ASN A 65 10.37 0.53 -12.64
N LEU A 66 10.56 -0.61 -13.32
CA LEU A 66 9.81 -1.84 -13.05
C LEU A 66 10.32 -2.57 -11.80
N ASP A 67 11.64 -2.58 -11.57
CA ASP A 67 12.27 -3.28 -10.44
C ASP A 67 11.82 -2.68 -9.11
N MET A 68 11.77 -1.34 -9.04
CA MET A 68 11.31 -0.62 -7.85
C MET A 68 9.83 -0.91 -7.52
N GLN A 69 9.06 -1.49 -8.45
CA GLN A 69 7.66 -1.85 -8.17
C GLN A 69 7.56 -3.10 -7.27
N TYR A 70 8.59 -3.94 -7.21
CA TYR A 70 8.67 -4.99 -6.19
C TYR A 70 8.92 -4.39 -4.81
N ASP A 71 9.80 -3.40 -4.71
CA ASP A 71 10.08 -2.69 -3.46
C ASP A 71 8.82 -2.02 -2.90
N LEU A 72 7.97 -1.46 -3.77
CA LEU A 72 6.70 -0.85 -3.39
C LEU A 72 5.68 -1.85 -2.80
N GLN A 73 5.82 -3.15 -3.05
CA GLN A 73 4.92 -4.19 -2.52
C GLN A 73 5.23 -4.56 -1.07
N ASP A 74 6.45 -4.28 -0.57
CA ASP A 74 6.84 -4.55 0.81
C ASP A 74 7.02 -3.23 1.58
N ARG A 75 6.12 -2.98 2.54
CA ARG A 75 6.16 -1.74 3.35
C ARG A 75 7.47 -1.59 4.13
N ARG A 76 8.15 -2.68 4.48
CA ARG A 76 9.45 -2.64 5.16
C ARG A 76 10.53 -2.06 4.26
N VAL A 77 10.52 -2.46 2.99
CA VAL A 77 11.47 -1.95 1.99
C VAL A 77 11.18 -0.48 1.70
N VAL A 78 9.90 -0.12 1.53
CA VAL A 78 9.48 1.28 1.37
C VAL A 78 10.01 2.14 2.52
N TYR A 79 9.86 1.72 3.78
CA TYR A 79 10.33 2.54 4.91
C TYR A 79 11.84 2.62 4.99
N LYS A 80 12.57 1.55 4.69
CA LYS A 80 14.04 1.59 4.60
C LYS A 80 14.50 2.60 3.55
N ILE A 81 13.83 2.67 2.41
CA ILE A 81 14.14 3.66 1.37
C ILE A 81 13.85 5.07 1.89
N LEU A 82 12.67 5.30 2.48
CA LEU A 82 12.30 6.61 3.02
C LEU A 82 13.25 7.08 4.14
N GLU A 83 13.65 6.21 5.07
CA GLU A 83 14.66 6.50 6.10
C GLU A 83 16.02 6.84 5.50
N ARG A 84 16.47 6.06 4.50
CA ARG A 84 17.74 6.30 3.82
C ARG A 84 17.78 7.66 3.12
N GLU A 85 16.67 8.08 2.52
CA GLU A 85 16.55 9.40 1.88
C GLU A 85 16.28 10.53 2.90
N GLY A 86 16.25 10.24 4.20
CA GLY A 86 16.03 11.25 5.25
C GLY A 86 14.61 11.81 5.30
N ILE A 87 13.62 11.08 4.80
CA ILE A 87 12.22 11.46 4.87
C ILE A 87 11.66 11.07 6.24
N GLU A 88 11.08 12.02 6.95
CA GLU A 88 10.51 11.78 8.28
C GLU A 88 9.35 10.78 8.22
N LEU A 89 9.41 9.77 9.09
CA LEU A 89 8.39 8.73 9.24
C LEU A 89 7.88 8.69 10.68
N PRO A 90 6.62 8.25 10.89
CA PRO A 90 6.17 7.88 12.23
C PRO A 90 7.03 6.77 12.80
N ARG A 91 7.30 6.83 14.11
CA ARG A 91 8.02 5.76 14.82
C ARG A 91 7.31 4.43 14.58
N PHE A 92 8.06 3.44 14.08
CA PHE A 92 7.54 2.12 13.77
C PHE A 92 8.45 1.00 14.31
N ALA A 93 7.90 -0.20 14.43
CA ALA A 93 8.64 -1.42 14.67
C ALA A 93 8.14 -2.53 13.74
N ILE A 94 9.01 -3.48 13.41
CA ILE A 94 8.71 -4.62 12.53
C ILE A 94 8.58 -5.87 13.40
N LEU A 95 7.41 -6.49 13.40
CA LEU A 95 7.18 -7.79 14.03
C LEU A 95 7.25 -8.87 12.95
N ASP A 96 8.37 -9.58 12.89
CA ASP A 96 8.56 -10.68 11.93
C ASP A 96 8.28 -12.02 12.62
N ARG A 97 7.02 -12.45 12.53
CA ARG A 97 6.53 -13.69 13.15
C ARG A 97 7.18 -14.94 12.57
N ASP A 98 7.75 -14.85 11.37
CA ASP A 98 8.30 -16.00 10.65
C ASP A 98 9.82 -16.09 10.77
N SER A 99 10.47 -15.04 11.27
CA SER A 99 11.93 -14.98 11.43
C SER A 99 12.49 -16.06 12.35
N LYS A 100 13.50 -16.83 11.93
CA LYS A 100 14.12 -17.84 12.79
C LYS A 100 14.76 -17.28 14.08
N ASP A 101 14.95 -15.96 14.13
CA ASP A 101 15.51 -15.21 15.25
C ASP A 101 14.42 -14.87 16.28
N PRO A 102 14.49 -15.40 17.52
CA PRO A 102 13.50 -15.11 18.57
C PRO A 102 13.37 -13.62 18.89
N SER A 103 14.46 -12.85 18.76
CA SER A 103 14.47 -11.42 19.10
C SER A 103 13.62 -10.55 18.16
N LYS A 104 13.24 -11.07 16.99
CA LYS A 104 12.40 -10.38 16.00
C LYS A 104 10.92 -10.76 16.08
N ARG A 105 10.60 -11.70 16.96
CA ARG A 105 9.27 -12.25 17.22
C ARG A 105 8.70 -11.79 18.55
N GLU A 106 9.46 -10.99 19.31
CA GLU A 106 9.07 -10.60 20.65
C GLU A 106 7.93 -9.58 20.57
N LEU A 107 6.76 -10.01 21.05
CA LEU A 107 5.58 -9.20 21.21
C LEU A 107 5.04 -9.40 22.63
N ILE A 108 4.99 -8.32 23.40
CA ILE A 108 4.35 -8.30 24.71
C ILE A 108 3.14 -7.38 24.62
N GLU A 109 1.95 -7.93 24.88
CA GLU A 109 0.70 -7.18 24.85
C GLU A 109 0.27 -6.80 26.27
N GLY A 110 0.16 -5.50 26.53
CA GLY A 110 -0.45 -4.94 27.73
C GLY A 110 -1.86 -4.41 27.47
N GLU A 111 -2.54 -3.94 28.51
CA GLU A 111 -3.91 -3.42 28.37
C GLU A 111 -3.98 -2.14 27.49
N ASP A 112 -3.04 -1.22 27.65
CA ASP A 112 -3.00 0.08 26.92
C ASP A 112 -1.70 0.33 26.15
N HIS A 113 -0.86 -0.69 25.99
CA HIS A 113 0.38 -0.61 25.22
C HIS A 113 0.77 -1.99 24.65
N VAL A 114 1.68 -1.98 23.68
CA VAL A 114 2.37 -3.18 23.21
C VAL A 114 3.86 -2.91 23.12
N GLU A 115 4.67 -3.94 23.33
CA GLU A 115 6.12 -3.87 23.17
C GLU A 115 6.53 -4.81 22.05
N VAL A 116 7.22 -4.26 21.05
CA VAL A 116 7.68 -4.98 19.87
C VAL A 116 9.19 -4.87 19.81
N ASN A 117 9.90 -6.00 19.96
CA ASN A 117 11.36 -6.09 19.98
C ASN A 117 12.01 -5.04 20.91
N GLY A 118 11.49 -4.90 22.14
CA GLY A 118 11.97 -3.93 23.13
C GLY A 118 11.47 -2.48 22.95
N VAL A 119 10.65 -2.19 21.93
CA VAL A 119 10.10 -0.85 21.68
C VAL A 119 8.65 -0.79 22.12
N THR A 120 8.36 0.04 23.13
CA THR A 120 6.99 0.23 23.65
C THR A 120 6.18 1.23 22.82
N PHE A 121 4.96 0.84 22.46
CA PHE A 121 3.94 1.59 21.76
C PHE A 121 2.68 1.69 22.62
N ASN A 122 2.40 2.87 23.16
CA ASN A 122 1.14 3.14 23.86
C ASN A 122 0.01 3.32 22.85
N LYS A 123 -1.21 2.90 23.20
CA LYS A 123 -2.40 3.21 22.41
C LYS A 123 -2.64 4.75 22.41
N PRO A 124 -3.00 5.37 21.27
CA PRO A 124 -3.35 4.72 20.01
C PRO A 124 -2.14 4.36 19.13
N PHE A 125 -2.16 3.15 18.58
CA PHE A 125 -1.18 2.67 17.62
C PHE A 125 -1.88 2.01 16.42
N VAL A 126 -1.17 1.93 15.29
CA VAL A 126 -1.67 1.38 14.03
C VAL A 126 -0.95 0.07 13.74
N GLU A 127 -1.65 -1.01 13.44
CA GLU A 127 -1.03 -2.22 12.89
C GLU A 127 -1.30 -2.30 11.39
N LYS A 128 -0.24 -2.56 10.62
CA LYS A 128 -0.29 -2.70 9.17
C LYS A 128 0.32 -4.05 8.78
N PRO A 129 -0.28 -4.79 7.85
CA PRO A 129 0.39 -5.94 7.24
C PRO A 129 1.68 -5.49 6.55
N VAL A 130 2.69 -6.37 6.51
CA VAL A 130 3.94 -6.11 5.79
C VAL A 130 3.69 -5.92 4.29
N SER A 131 2.74 -6.67 3.72
CA SER A 131 2.32 -6.48 2.34
C SER A 131 1.64 -5.12 2.16
N ALA A 132 2.12 -4.34 1.18
CA ALA A 132 1.51 -3.08 0.80
C ALA A 132 0.17 -3.26 0.07
N GLU A 133 -0.04 -4.43 -0.53
CA GLU A 133 -1.31 -4.77 -1.19
C GLU A 133 -2.43 -5.13 -0.22
N ASP A 134 -2.07 -5.54 1.00
CA ASP A 134 -3.04 -5.76 2.06
C ASP A 134 -3.39 -4.42 2.73
N HIS A 135 -4.69 -4.11 2.67
CA HIS A 135 -5.27 -2.87 3.17
C HIS A 135 -6.03 -3.08 4.49
N ASN A 136 -5.91 -4.27 5.11
CA ASN A 136 -6.45 -4.56 6.43
C ASN A 136 -5.60 -3.90 7.50
N ILE A 137 -5.86 -2.61 7.75
CA ILE A 137 -5.10 -1.81 8.70
C ILE A 137 -5.92 -1.68 9.98
N TYR A 138 -5.31 -1.97 11.12
CA TYR A 138 -5.96 -1.86 12.42
C TYR A 138 -5.46 -0.64 13.18
N ILE A 139 -6.35 0.02 13.90
CA ILE A 139 -6.02 1.12 14.81
C ILE A 139 -6.56 0.73 16.18
N TYR A 140 -5.71 0.68 17.19
CA TYR A 140 -6.08 0.31 18.55
C TYR A 140 -6.26 1.57 19.39
N TYR A 141 -7.38 1.69 20.11
CA TYR A 141 -7.66 2.85 20.95
C TYR A 141 -7.40 2.56 22.42
N PRO A 142 -6.93 3.56 23.20
CA PRO A 142 -6.70 3.39 24.63
C PRO A 142 -8.03 3.20 25.37
N THR A 143 -7.96 2.53 26.51
CA THR A 143 -9.10 2.26 27.39
C THR A 143 -9.76 3.56 27.86
N SER A 144 -8.97 4.61 28.07
CA SER A 144 -9.46 5.96 28.40
C SER A 144 -10.39 6.57 27.34
N ALA A 145 -10.31 6.13 26.09
CA ALA A 145 -11.16 6.59 24.98
C ALA A 145 -12.30 5.61 24.64
N GLY A 146 -12.58 4.64 25.52
CA GLY A 146 -13.59 3.59 25.29
C GLY A 146 -13.03 2.30 24.71
N GLY A 147 -11.71 2.22 24.50
CA GLY A 147 -11.04 1.02 24.02
C GLY A 147 -11.45 0.59 22.60
N GLY A 148 -11.24 -0.70 22.32
CA GLY A 148 -11.57 -1.31 21.03
C GLY A 148 -10.55 -1.02 19.92
N SER A 149 -10.94 -1.38 18.70
CA SER A 149 -10.11 -1.24 17.50
C SER A 149 -10.93 -0.81 16.30
N GLN A 150 -10.41 0.10 15.48
CA GLN A 150 -10.96 0.38 14.17
C GLN A 150 -10.26 -0.44 13.11
N ARG A 151 -11.04 -1.12 12.27
CA ARG A 151 -10.55 -1.93 11.16
C ARG A 151 -10.79 -1.19 9.85
N LEU A 152 -9.72 -0.76 9.22
CA LEU A 152 -9.75 -0.19 7.88
C LEU A 152 -9.60 -1.34 6.89
N PHE A 153 -10.37 -1.28 5.82
CA PHE A 153 -10.32 -2.24 4.73
C PHE A 153 -10.38 -1.48 3.40
N ARG A 154 -9.95 -2.12 2.32
CA ARG A 154 -10.13 -1.56 0.97
C ARG A 154 -11.61 -1.25 0.78
N LYS A 155 -11.95 0.00 0.51
CA LYS A 155 -13.34 0.47 0.37
C LYS A 155 -14.19 -0.52 -0.45
N VAL A 156 -15.11 -1.20 0.22
CA VAL A 156 -16.11 -2.06 -0.41
C VAL A 156 -17.38 -1.23 -0.54
N CYS A 157 -17.69 -0.82 -1.76
CA CYS A 157 -18.86 0.00 -2.12
C CYS A 157 -18.90 1.40 -1.47
N SER A 158 -19.53 2.35 -2.16
CA SER A 158 -19.69 3.72 -1.68
C SER A 158 -20.52 3.75 -0.41
N THR A 159 -20.06 4.45 0.62
CA THR A 159 -20.84 4.85 1.78
C THR A 159 -22.03 5.70 1.33
N THR A 160 -23.14 5.03 0.97
CA THR A 160 -24.56 5.41 1.06
C THR A 160 -25.37 4.39 0.26
N SER A 161 -26.35 3.76 0.93
CA SER A 161 -27.34 2.78 0.42
C SER A 161 -26.87 1.33 0.23
N GLN A 162 -27.21 0.51 1.23
CA GLN A 162 -27.47 -0.94 1.18
C GLN A 162 -26.41 -1.83 0.51
N CYS A 163 -25.52 -2.38 1.34
CA CYS A 163 -24.96 -3.70 1.09
C CYS A 163 -25.45 -4.61 2.23
N ASN A 164 -26.22 -5.65 1.90
CA ASN A 164 -26.61 -6.66 2.87
C ASN A 164 -25.34 -7.31 3.44
N LEU A 165 -25.10 -7.10 4.73
CA LEU A 165 -23.92 -7.57 5.45
C LEU A 165 -23.93 -9.09 5.72
N SER A 166 -24.92 -9.81 5.19
CA SER A 166 -25.15 -11.24 5.40
C SER A 166 -24.46 -12.15 4.38
N SER A 167 -23.77 -11.59 3.37
CA SER A 167 -23.08 -12.37 2.34
C SER A 167 -21.57 -12.16 2.28
N LEU A 168 -20.98 -11.46 3.26
CA LEU A 168 -19.53 -11.51 3.39
C LEU A 168 -19.18 -12.88 3.95
N PRO A 169 -18.36 -13.70 3.26
CA PRO A 169 -17.84 -14.91 3.87
C PRO A 169 -17.12 -14.46 5.12
N GLU A 170 -17.56 -15.02 6.25
CA GLU A 170 -16.81 -15.12 7.48
C GLU A 170 -15.46 -15.71 7.07
N TYR A 171 -14.46 -14.86 6.82
CA TYR A 171 -13.11 -15.32 6.56
C TYR A 171 -12.66 -15.94 7.87
N ARG A 172 -12.91 -17.25 7.94
CA ARG A 172 -12.34 -18.19 8.87
C ARG A 172 -10.89 -17.80 9.07
N VAL A 173 -10.52 -17.77 10.34
CA VAL A 173 -9.14 -17.79 10.83
C VAL A 173 -8.33 -18.71 9.91
N ALA A 174 -7.58 -18.11 9.00
CA ALA A 174 -6.44 -18.75 8.42
C ALA A 174 -5.29 -18.37 9.35
N ASP A 175 -4.99 -19.28 10.27
CA ASP A 175 -3.66 -19.39 10.85
C ASP A 175 -2.67 -19.50 9.68
N SER A 176 -2.15 -18.35 9.29
CA SER A 176 -1.07 -18.20 8.34
C SER A 176 -0.26 -17.01 8.84
N ALA A 177 0.67 -17.29 9.75
CA ALA A 177 2.08 -16.87 9.63
C ALA A 177 2.31 -15.67 8.71
N MET A 178 1.95 -14.46 9.17
CA MET A 178 2.21 -13.22 8.42
C MET A 178 2.81 -12.18 9.36
N SER A 179 3.98 -11.71 9.00
CA SER A 179 4.67 -10.59 9.65
C SER A 179 3.84 -9.30 9.60
N SER A 180 3.84 -8.52 10.68
CA SER A 180 3.11 -7.24 10.78
C SER A 180 4.04 -6.08 11.15
N LEU A 181 3.63 -4.87 10.77
CA LEU A 181 4.32 -3.60 11.03
C LEU A 181 3.48 -2.75 11.99
N LEU A 182 4.10 -2.23 13.04
CA LEU A 182 3.40 -1.45 14.06
C LEU A 182 3.80 0.03 14.04
N TRP A 183 2.77 0.86 13.90
CA TRP A 183 2.58 2.31 13.90
C TRP A 183 2.43 3.02 15.24
N TYR A 184 3.29 3.95 15.66
CA TYR A 184 2.87 4.92 16.68
C TYR A 184 2.09 6.08 16.07
N LEU A 185 0.87 6.36 16.55
CA LEU A 185 0.13 7.56 16.19
C LEU A 185 0.38 8.63 17.26
N LYS A 186 1.22 9.63 16.97
CA LYS A 186 1.33 10.81 17.84
C LYS A 186 0.12 11.71 17.57
N VAL A 187 -0.96 11.50 18.32
CA VAL A 187 -2.10 12.43 18.32
C VAL A 187 -1.65 13.72 18.99
N GLY A 188 -1.18 14.69 18.20
CA GLY A 188 -1.00 16.06 18.65
C GLY A 188 -2.36 16.73 18.92
N PRO A 189 -2.43 17.72 19.83
CA PRO A 189 -3.67 18.47 20.05
C PRO A 189 -4.11 19.13 18.74
N VAL A 190 -5.36 18.89 18.36
CA VAL A 190 -6.01 19.56 17.23
C VAL A 190 -5.98 21.06 17.50
N GLN A 191 -5.13 21.81 16.79
CA GLN A 191 -5.26 23.26 16.76
C GLN A 191 -6.58 23.60 16.07
N PRO A 192 -7.49 24.38 16.71
CA PRO A 192 -8.69 24.83 16.04
C PRO A 192 -8.28 25.80 14.93
N GLN A 193 -8.36 25.35 13.67
CA GLN A 193 -8.25 26.22 12.51
C GLN A 193 -9.49 27.13 12.51
N LEU A 194 -9.28 28.41 12.81
CA LEU A 194 -10.27 29.47 12.62
C LEU A 194 -10.69 29.50 11.14
N THR A 195 -11.92 29.11 10.86
CA THR A 195 -12.56 29.37 9.56
C THR A 195 -12.88 30.87 9.47
N LYS A 196 -12.04 31.62 8.73
CA LYS A 196 -12.41 32.93 8.21
C LYS A 196 -13.52 32.74 7.18
N VAL A 197 -14.73 33.22 7.50
CA VAL A 197 -15.82 33.37 6.53
C VAL A 197 -15.53 34.63 5.72
N HIS A 198 -15.17 34.46 4.45
CA HIS A 198 -15.19 35.56 3.48
C HIS A 198 -16.63 35.74 2.98
N SER A 199 -17.25 36.84 3.37
CA SER A 199 -18.47 37.37 2.74
C SER A 199 -18.12 37.91 1.35
N PHE A 200 -18.72 37.35 0.30
CA PHE A 200 -18.77 38.00 -1.01
C PHE A 200 -19.96 38.98 -1.03
N HIS A 201 -19.70 40.17 -1.58
CA HIS A 201 -20.67 41.23 -1.86
C HIS A 201 -21.74 40.78 -2.85
#